data_AF-A0A1C5VLX3-F1
#
_entry.id   AF-A0A1C5VLX3-F1
#
_cell.length_a   1.000
_cell.length_b   1.000
_cell.length_c   1.000
_cell.angle_alpha   90.00
_cell.angle_beta   90.00
_cell.angle_gamma   90.00
#
_symmetry.space_group_name_H-M   'P 1'
#
loop_
_entity.id
_entity.type
_entity.pdbx_description
1 polymer ?
#
loop_
_entity_poly.entity_id
_entity_poly.type
_entity_poly.pdbx_seq_one_letter_code
_entity_poly.pdbx_strand_id
1 'polypeptide(L)'
;MAESLRELKELFDLKDADLRTYSPLTLAYIGDGVYELVIRTILVKRANCPVNRLHKKASSLVKASAQSGMMEIIEPLLTEEEKSVYRRGRNAHSATMAKHATMADYRRATGFEALMGYLYLKEDFSRILELVHAGLEKEEV
;
A
#
# COMPACT_ATOMS: atom_id res chain seq x y z
N MET A 1 -3.17 5.41 -14.50
CA MET A 1 -3.71 5.34 -13.13
C MET A 1 -4.30 6.68 -12.68
N ALA A 2 -3.56 7.79 -12.67
CA ALA A 2 -4.14 9.11 -12.34
C ALA A 2 -5.27 9.52 -13.30
N GLU A 3 -5.10 9.33 -14.61
CA GLU A 3 -6.17 9.51 -15.60
C GLU A 3 -7.39 8.63 -15.32
N SER A 4 -7.17 7.35 -15.02
CA SER A 4 -8.25 6.41 -14.70
C SER A 4 -9.01 6.77 -13.42
N LEU A 5 -8.37 7.37 -12.41
CA LEU A 5 -9.07 7.82 -11.21
C LEU A 5 -9.93 9.06 -11.50
N ARG A 6 -9.46 9.98 -12.35
CA ARG A 6 -10.25 11.13 -12.81
C ARG A 6 -11.49 10.69 -13.58
N GLU A 7 -11.34 9.78 -14.53
CA GLU A 7 -12.47 9.17 -15.25
C GLU A 7 -13.47 8.49 -14.31
N LEU A 8 -12.97 7.79 -13.28
CA LEU A 8 -13.82 7.14 -12.27
C LEU A 8 -14.59 8.18 -11.45
N LYS A 9 -13.97 9.30 -11.06
CA LYS A 9 -14.65 10.39 -10.36
C LYS A 9 -15.78 10.98 -11.21
N GLU A 10 -15.52 11.24 -12.48
CA GLU A 10 -16.51 11.80 -13.42
C GLU A 10 -17.67 10.83 -13.67
N LEU A 11 -17.37 9.56 -13.95
CA LEU A 11 -18.38 8.55 -14.30
C LEU A 11 -19.36 8.27 -13.15
N PHE A 12 -18.89 8.36 -11.91
CA PHE A 12 -19.67 8.02 -10.71
C PHE A 12 -20.03 9.23 -9.84
N ASP A 13 -19.83 10.46 -10.32
CA ASP A 13 -20.09 11.72 -9.59
C ASP A 13 -19.47 11.75 -8.18
N LEU A 14 -18.21 11.31 -8.09
CA LEU A 14 -17.49 11.27 -6.81
C LEU A 14 -16.87 12.63 -6.50
N LYS A 15 -17.21 13.17 -5.33
CA LYS A 15 -16.69 14.46 -4.87
C LYS A 15 -15.33 14.31 -4.21
N ASP A 16 -14.47 15.30 -4.43
CA ASP A 16 -13.23 15.42 -3.67
C ASP A 16 -13.56 15.68 -2.19
N ALA A 17 -12.87 14.95 -1.33
CA ALA A 17 -12.86 15.18 0.10
C ALA A 17 -11.44 15.56 0.53
N ASP A 18 -11.33 16.38 1.58
CA ASP A 18 -10.04 16.63 2.20
C ASP A 18 -9.45 15.31 2.70
N LEU A 19 -8.37 14.85 2.08
CA LEU A 19 -7.76 13.56 2.38
C LEU A 19 -7.40 13.40 3.86
N ARG A 20 -7.14 14.51 4.57
CA ARG A 20 -6.82 14.52 5.99
C ARG A 20 -7.98 14.01 6.86
N THR A 21 -9.21 14.11 6.36
CA THR A 21 -10.45 13.71 7.07
C THR A 21 -10.71 12.21 7.03
N TYR A 22 -10.12 11.47 6.09
CA TYR A 22 -10.23 10.01 6.08
C TYR A 22 -9.57 9.41 7.32
N SER A 23 -10.23 8.39 7.88
CA SER A 23 -9.63 7.60 8.94
C SER A 23 -8.41 6.84 8.41
N PRO A 24 -7.39 6.57 9.24
CA PRO A 24 -6.22 5.82 8.77
C PRO A 24 -6.55 4.42 8.28
N LEU A 25 -7.57 3.77 8.87
CA LEU A 25 -8.04 2.45 8.43
C LEU A 25 -8.78 2.51 7.08
N THR A 26 -9.47 3.61 6.79
CA THR A 26 -10.09 3.84 5.47
C THR A 26 -9.02 4.01 4.40
N LEU A 27 -7.95 4.74 4.70
CA LEU A 27 -6.80 4.86 3.80
C LEU A 27 -6.11 3.50 3.60
N ALA A 28 -5.91 2.74 4.69
CA ALA A 28 -5.34 1.41 4.60
C ALA A 28 -6.18 0.46 3.73
N TYR A 29 -7.51 0.50 3.88
CA TYR A 29 -8.42 -0.32 3.08
C TYR A 29 -8.23 -0.18 1.57
N ILE A 30 -8.15 1.06 1.05
CA ILE A 30 -7.91 1.26 -0.39
C ILE A 30 -6.45 1.03 -0.76
N GLY A 31 -5.52 1.39 0.14
CA GLY A 31 -4.09 1.24 -0.09
C GLY A 31 -3.61 -0.20 -0.21
N ASP A 32 -4.19 -1.12 0.55
CA ASP A 32 -3.98 -2.58 0.42
C ASP A 32 -4.33 -3.04 -1.01
N GLY A 33 -5.50 -2.64 -1.52
CA GLY A 33 -5.92 -2.95 -2.89
C GLY A 33 -4.99 -2.36 -3.97
N VAL A 34 -4.52 -1.13 -3.76
CA VAL A 34 -3.56 -0.48 -4.67
C VAL A 34 -2.23 -1.23 -4.70
N TYR A 35 -1.68 -1.57 -3.53
CA TYR A 35 -0.42 -2.29 -3.42
C TYR A 35 -0.53 -3.72 -4.01
N GLU A 36 -1.60 -4.45 -3.71
CA GLU A 36 -1.87 -5.77 -4.27
C GLU A 36 -1.90 -5.72 -5.81
N LEU A 37 -2.55 -4.70 -6.39
CA LEU A 37 -2.61 -4.52 -7.85
C LEU A 37 -1.22 -4.26 -8.44
N VAL A 38 -0.40 -3.41 -7.80
CA VAL A 38 0.98 -3.14 -8.24
C VAL A 38 1.80 -4.42 -8.23
N ILE A 39 1.79 -5.18 -7.13
CA ILE A 39 2.54 -6.43 -7.00
C ILE A 39 2.08 -7.48 -8.01
N ARG A 40 0.77 -7.69 -8.16
CA ARG A 40 0.23 -8.63 -9.16
C ARG A 40 0.62 -8.23 -10.57
N THR A 41 0.60 -6.93 -10.88
CA THR A 41 1.00 -6.42 -12.20
C THR A 41 2.47 -6.72 -12.49
N ILE A 42 3.36 -6.47 -11.52
CA ILE A 42 4.79 -6.78 -11.64
C ILE A 42 5.00 -8.28 -11.89
N LEU A 43 4.37 -9.14 -11.08
CA LEU A 43 4.53 -10.59 -11.19
C LEU A 43 4.03 -11.14 -12.54
N VAL A 44 2.85 -10.70 -12.98
CA VAL A 44 2.27 -11.12 -14.27
C VAL A 44 3.13 -10.63 -15.44
N LYS A 45 3.67 -9.42 -15.38
CA LYS A 45 4.51 -8.86 -16.44
C LYS A 45 5.91 -9.47 -16.48
N ARG A 46 6.46 -9.93 -15.35
CA ARG A 46 7.77 -10.59 -15.29
C ARG A 46 7.74 -12.05 -15.75
N ALA A 47 6.65 -12.78 -15.47
CA ALA A 47 6.58 -14.19 -15.83
C ALA A 47 5.15 -14.65 -16.10
N ASN A 48 4.94 -15.24 -17.28
CA ASN A 48 3.74 -16.00 -17.57
C ASN A 48 3.85 -17.39 -16.94
N CYS A 49 3.35 -17.56 -15.72
CA CYS A 49 3.38 -18.83 -14.99
C CYS A 49 1.99 -19.18 -14.42
N PRO A 50 1.77 -20.44 -14.00
CA PRO A 50 0.47 -20.86 -13.50
C PRO A 50 -0.04 -19.98 -12.35
N VAL A 51 -1.33 -19.68 -12.34
CA VAL A 51 -1.99 -18.78 -11.38
C VAL A 51 -1.68 -19.15 -9.92
N ASN A 52 -1.60 -20.45 -9.59
CA ASN A 52 -1.22 -20.90 -8.25
C ASN A 52 0.20 -20.47 -7.83
N ARG A 53 1.15 -20.36 -8.76
CA ARG A 53 2.49 -19.83 -8.47
C ARG A 53 2.47 -18.32 -8.29
N LEU A 54 1.71 -17.60 -9.13
CA LEU A 54 1.52 -16.16 -8.99
C LEU A 54 0.88 -15.81 -7.63
N HIS A 55 -0.17 -16.51 -7.22
CA HIS A 55 -0.80 -16.30 -5.91
C HIS A 55 0.15 -16.52 -4.74
N LYS A 56 0.96 -17.59 -4.78
CA LYS A 56 1.96 -17.85 -3.73
C LYS A 56 2.99 -16.72 -3.64
N LYS A 57 3.49 -16.24 -4.78
CA LYS A 57 4.45 -15.12 -4.84
C LYS A 57 3.82 -13.80 -4.37
N ALA A 58 2.62 -13.48 -4.82
CA ALA A 58 1.90 -12.29 -4.39
C ALA A 58 1.69 -12.32 -2.88
N SER A 59 1.15 -13.43 -2.35
CA SER A 59 0.90 -13.60 -0.91
C SER A 59 2.17 -13.44 -0.06
N SER A 60 3.34 -13.87 -0.55
CA SER A 60 4.59 -13.66 0.18
C SER A 60 5.09 -12.21 0.19
N LEU A 61 4.73 -11.41 -0.81
CA LEU A 61 5.13 -9.99 -0.92
C LEU A 61 4.12 -9.04 -0.27
N VAL A 62 2.86 -9.47 -0.15
CA VAL A 62 1.77 -8.63 0.39
C VAL A 62 1.41 -8.93 1.83
N LYS A 63 1.99 -9.97 2.44
CA LYS A 63 1.82 -10.25 3.87
C LYS A 63 2.40 -9.13 4.74
N ALA A 64 1.82 -8.93 5.92
CA ALA A 64 2.22 -7.88 6.85
C ALA A 64 3.72 -7.86 7.20
N SER A 65 4.37 -9.03 7.32
CA SER A 65 5.81 -9.08 7.61
C SER A 65 6.67 -8.53 6.47
N ALA A 66 6.28 -8.74 5.21
CA ALA A 66 7.00 -8.23 4.04
C ALA A 66 6.82 -6.71 3.94
N GLN A 67 5.57 -6.23 4.09
CA GLN A 67 5.30 -4.79 4.14
C GLN A 67 6.03 -4.09 5.31
N SER A 68 6.09 -4.74 6.48
CA SER A 68 6.86 -4.27 7.64
C SER A 68 8.35 -4.12 7.32
N GLY A 69 8.95 -5.12 6.64
CA GLY A 69 10.34 -5.07 6.16
C GLY A 69 10.58 -3.95 5.14
N MET A 70 9.69 -3.80 4.16
CA MET A 70 9.75 -2.68 3.19
C MET A 70 9.72 -1.32 3.88
N MET A 71 8.92 -1.16 4.95
CA MET A 71 8.86 0.10 5.69
C MET A 71 10.19 0.49 6.35
N GLU A 72 11.04 -0.47 6.73
CA GLU A 72 12.37 -0.15 7.26
C GLU A 72 13.26 0.55 6.21
N ILE A 73 13.00 0.29 4.93
CA ILE A 73 13.70 0.91 3.79
C ILE A 73 13.02 2.21 3.37
N ILE A 74 11.69 2.23 3.36
CA ILE A 74 10.88 3.35 2.86
C ILE A 74 10.81 4.51 3.86
N GLU A 75 10.73 4.24 5.17
CA GLU A 75 10.50 5.27 6.21
C GLU A 75 11.51 6.45 6.15
N PRO A 76 12.83 6.24 5.91
CA PRO A 76 13.80 7.32 5.74
C PRO A 76 13.56 8.19 4.49
N LEU A 77 12.92 7.66 3.45
CA LEU A 77 12.68 8.34 2.17
C LEU A 77 11.43 9.22 2.19
N LEU A 78 10.62 9.11 3.24
CA LEU A 78 9.36 9.82 3.36
C LEU A 78 9.55 11.30 3.68
N THR A 79 8.70 12.13 3.09
CA THR A 79 8.48 13.52 3.50
C THR A 79 7.78 13.56 4.87
N GLU A 80 7.79 14.71 5.53
CA GLU A 80 7.12 14.86 6.84
C GLU A 80 5.60 14.66 6.76
N GLU A 81 4.97 15.03 5.65
CA GLU A 81 3.55 14.76 5.39
C GLU A 81 3.28 13.25 5.31
N GLU A 82 4.07 12.53 4.51
CA GLU A 82 3.97 11.08 4.34
C GLU A 82 4.23 10.34 5.67
N LYS A 83 5.25 10.76 6.43
CA LYS A 83 5.52 10.23 7.78
C LYS A 83 4.35 10.45 8.73
N SER A 84 3.63 11.57 8.61
CA SER A 84 2.45 11.83 9.42
C SER A 84 1.33 10.84 9.12
N VAL A 85 1.04 10.61 7.83
CA VAL A 85 0.05 9.63 7.37
C VAL A 85 0.42 8.21 7.83
N TYR A 86 1.67 7.80 7.59
CA TYR A 86 2.19 6.50 8.02
C TYR A 86 2.04 6.32 9.55
N ARG A 87 2.46 7.30 10.35
CA ARG A 87 2.34 7.24 11.83
C ARG A 87 0.88 7.12 12.28
N ARG A 88 -0.05 7.83 11.62
CA ARG A 88 -1.49 7.72 11.90
C ARG A 88 -2.00 6.31 11.62
N GLY A 89 -1.63 5.70 10.50
CA GLY A 89 -1.98 4.31 10.18
C GLY A 89 -1.39 3.31 11.17
N ARG A 90 -0.10 3.45 11.46
CA ARG A 90 0.62 2.59 12.42
C ARG A 90 0.05 2.63 13.84
N ASN A 91 -0.56 3.75 14.22
CA ASN A 91 -1.15 3.94 15.53
C ASN A 91 -2.67 3.72 15.56
N ALA A 92 -3.29 3.35 14.44
CA ALA A 92 -4.70 3.02 14.41
C ALA A 92 -4.97 1.71 15.17
N HIS A 93 -5.99 1.72 16.02
CA HIS A 93 -6.43 0.53 16.73
C HIS A 93 -7.32 -0.33 15.82
N SER A 94 -6.86 -1.51 15.45
CA SER A 94 -7.70 -2.54 14.80
C SER A 94 -8.23 -3.53 15.82
N ALA A 95 -9.53 -3.83 15.79
CA ALA A 95 -10.20 -4.71 16.75
C ALA A 95 -9.87 -6.21 16.61
N THR A 96 -9.28 -6.64 15.50
CA THR A 96 -9.04 -8.06 15.17
C THR A 96 -7.64 -8.31 14.62
N MET A 97 -7.00 -9.41 15.06
CA MET A 97 -5.63 -9.76 14.69
C MET A 97 -5.54 -11.08 13.92
N ALA A 98 -4.62 -11.15 12.94
CA ALA A 98 -4.20 -12.40 12.31
C ALA A 98 -3.24 -13.19 13.22
N LYS A 99 -3.37 -14.53 13.27
CA LYS A 99 -2.67 -15.42 14.21
C LYS A 99 -1.14 -15.53 14.05
N HIS A 100 -0.54 -15.01 12.98
CA HIS A 100 0.84 -15.33 12.59
C HIS A 100 1.77 -14.12 12.37
N ALA A 101 1.28 -12.88 12.48
CA ALA A 101 2.10 -11.67 12.39
C ALA A 101 2.33 -11.09 13.79
N THR A 102 3.49 -10.50 14.05
CA THR A 102 3.67 -9.75 15.30
C THR A 102 2.77 -8.52 15.29
N MET A 103 2.34 -8.07 16.47
CA MET A 103 1.60 -6.81 16.60
C MET A 103 2.35 -5.62 15.96
N ALA A 104 3.68 -5.64 16.03
CA ALA A 104 4.52 -4.61 15.42
C ALA A 104 4.46 -4.65 13.89
N ASP A 105 4.56 -5.84 13.28
CA ASP A 105 4.46 -6.00 11.82
C ASP A 105 3.10 -5.57 11.31
N TYR A 106 2.04 -5.99 11.98
CA TYR A 106 0.68 -5.62 11.59
C TYR A 106 0.48 -4.10 11.61
N ARG A 107 0.95 -3.43 12.67
CA ARG A 107 0.87 -1.98 12.78
C ARG A 107 1.71 -1.28 11.71
N ARG A 108 2.93 -1.74 11.44
CA ARG A 108 3.76 -1.16 10.37
C ARG A 108 3.12 -1.34 8.99
N ALA A 109 2.60 -2.53 8.70
CA ALA A 109 1.85 -2.82 7.48
C ALA A 109 0.62 -1.91 7.33
N THR A 110 -0.20 -1.76 8.38
CA THR A 110 -1.36 -0.84 8.36
C THR A 110 -0.91 0.61 8.08
N GLY A 111 0.23 1.02 8.63
CA GLY A 111 0.84 2.32 8.32
C GLY A 111 1.23 2.46 6.85
N PHE A 112 1.85 1.43 6.27
CA PHE A 112 2.23 1.37 4.86
C PHE A 112 1.00 1.44 3.94
N GLU A 113 -0.01 0.61 4.20
CA GLU A 113 -1.27 0.60 3.46
C GLU A 113 -1.94 1.98 3.53
N ALA A 114 -1.99 2.62 4.71
CA ALA A 114 -2.54 3.96 4.84
C ALA A 114 -1.78 5.00 4.00
N LEU A 115 -0.46 4.90 3.93
CA LEU A 115 0.37 5.75 3.07
C LEU A 115 0.06 5.52 1.58
N MET A 116 -0.02 4.27 1.14
CA MET A 116 -0.37 3.93 -0.25
C MET A 116 -1.74 4.46 -0.64
N GLY A 117 -2.72 4.32 0.25
CA GLY A 117 -4.08 4.83 0.02
C GLY A 117 -4.13 6.36 -0.05
N TYR A 118 -3.40 7.05 0.82
CA TYR A 118 -3.28 8.50 0.77
C TYR A 118 -2.67 8.98 -0.55
N LEU A 119 -1.54 8.41 -0.98
CA LEU A 119 -0.88 8.76 -2.23
C LEU A 119 -1.78 8.49 -3.44
N TYR A 120 -2.53 7.38 -3.41
CA TYR A 120 -3.45 7.03 -4.48
C TYR A 120 -4.59 8.05 -4.63
N LEU A 121 -5.20 8.44 -3.51
CA LEU A 121 -6.26 9.45 -3.50
C LEU A 121 -5.74 10.87 -3.79
N LYS A 122 -4.45 11.12 -3.54
CA LYS A 122 -3.73 12.33 -3.99
C LYS A 122 -3.38 12.29 -5.48
N GLU A 123 -3.73 11.22 -6.19
CA GLU A 123 -3.41 10.98 -7.61
C GLU A 123 -1.90 10.88 -7.90
N ASP A 124 -1.08 10.67 -6.86
CA ASP A 124 0.39 10.60 -6.97
C ASP A 124 0.86 9.15 -7.14
N PHE A 125 0.46 8.53 -8.24
CA PHE A 125 0.83 7.15 -8.54
C PHE A 125 2.34 6.99 -8.79
N SER A 126 3.00 8.03 -9.28
CA SER A 126 4.46 8.03 -9.48
C SER A 126 5.19 7.83 -8.15
N ARG A 127 4.78 8.54 -7.10
CA ARG A 127 5.37 8.39 -5.76
C ARG A 127 5.13 7.00 -5.17
N ILE A 128 3.95 6.41 -5.39
CA ILE A 128 3.68 5.01 -5.01
C ILE A 128 4.71 4.06 -5.63
N LEU A 129 4.92 4.17 -6.95
CA LEU A 129 5.86 3.31 -7.66
C LEU A 129 7.30 3.50 -7.19
N GLU A 130 7.72 4.75 -6.91
CA GLU A 130 9.05 5.04 -6.38
C GLU A 130 9.29 4.32 -5.04
N LEU A 131 8.36 4.45 -4.10
CA LEU A 131 8.49 3.84 -2.78
C LEU A 131 8.43 2.30 -2.85
N VAL A 132 7.51 1.75 -3.65
CA VAL A 132 7.41 0.30 -3.84
C VAL A 132 8.68 -0.24 -4.50
N HIS A 133 9.20 0.44 -5.53
CA HIS A 133 10.44 0.04 -6.19
C HIS A 133 11.61 0.01 -5.20
N ALA A 134 11.81 1.08 -4.42
CA ALA A 134 12.86 1.15 -3.40
C ALA A 134 12.74 0.04 -2.35
N GLY A 135 11.52 -0.30 -1.93
CA GLY A 135 11.27 -1.40 -0.99
C GLY A 135 11.56 -2.78 -1.58
N LEU A 136 11.25 -3.00 -2.87
CA LEU A 136 11.47 -4.28 -3.55
C LEU A 136 12.91 -4.48 -4.05
N GLU A 137 13.68 -3.43 -4.37
CA GLU A 137 15.06 -3.59 -4.87
C GLU A 137 16.01 -4.30 -3.89
N LYS A 138 15.70 -4.27 -2.58
CA LYS A 138 16.46 -4.99 -1.56
C LYS A 138 15.97 -6.41 -1.29
N GLU A 139 14.76 -6.75 -1.72
CA GLU A 139 14.22 -8.10 -1.67
C GLU A 139 14.24 -8.64 -3.12
N GLU A 140 15.30 -9.31 -3.57
CA GLU A 140 15.39 -9.85 -4.94
C GLU A 140 14.07 -10.53 -5.40
N VAL A 141 13.24 -9.82 -6.19
CA VAL A 141 11.93 -10.30 -6.72
C VAL A 141 12.09 -11.00 -8.06
#